data_AF-A0A1Q8RV72-F1
#
_entry.id   AF-A0A1Q8RV72-F1
#
_cell.length_a   1.000
_cell.length_b   1.000
_cell.length_c   1.000
_cell.angle_alpha   90.00
_cell.angle_beta   90.00
_cell.angle_gamma   90.00
#
_symmetry.space_group_name_H-M   'P 1'
#
loop_
_entity.id
_entity.type
_entity.pdbx_description
1 polymer ?
#
loop_
_entity_poly.entity_id
_entity_poly.type
_entity_poly.pdbx_seq_one_letter_code
_entity_poly.pdbx_strand_id
1 'polypeptide(L)' 'MCPAWVVNPLKASELAAMGGVGELYIEGTCLARGYLGNDEATASAFIVDPAWFPGGSKAW' A
#
# COMPACT_ATOMS: atom_id res chain seq x y z
N MET A 1 -2.12 15.29 0.36
CA MET A 1 -3.32 14.43 0.41
C MET A 1 -2.86 12.99 0.53
N CYS A 2 -3.63 12.13 1.20
CA CYS A 2 -3.30 10.73 1.41
C CYS A 2 -4.33 9.85 0.72
N PRO A 3 -4.07 9.41 -0.52
CA PRO A 3 -4.93 8.46 -1.19
C PRO A 3 -4.94 7.12 -0.45
N ALA A 4 -6.07 6.44 -0.54
CA ALA A 4 -6.24 5.11 0.00
C ALA A 4 -6.87 4.20 -1.05
N TRP A 5 -6.48 2.94 -1.03
CA TRP A 5 -6.83 1.91 -2.01
C TRP A 5 -7.38 0.70 -1.27
N VAL A 6 -8.44 0.10 -1.81
CA VAL A 6 -8.97 -1.17 -1.29
C VAL A 6 -8.46 -2.28 -2.20
N VAL A 7 -7.68 -3.18 -1.63
CA VAL A 7 -6.89 -4.20 -2.33
C VAL A 7 -7.46 -5.59 -2.01
N ASN A 8 -7.36 -6.51 -2.95
CA ASN A 8 -7.74 -7.90 -2.72
C ASN A 8 -6.80 -8.54 -1.67
N PRO A 9 -7.32 -9.01 -0.52
CA PRO A 9 -6.48 -9.51 0.59
C PRO A 9 -5.79 -10.84 0.26
N LEU A 10 -6.27 -11.57 -0.74
CA LEU A 10 -5.64 -12.82 -1.20
C LEU A 10 -4.63 -12.57 -2.33
N LYS A 11 -4.72 -11.41 -2.99
CA LYS A 11 -3.88 -11.05 -4.13
C LYS A 11 -3.63 -9.54 -4.15
N ALA A 12 -2.58 -9.13 -3.44
CA ALA A 12 -2.18 -7.72 -3.30
C ALA A 12 -1.89 -7.01 -4.63
N SER A 13 -1.70 -7.75 -5.72
CA SER A 13 -1.53 -7.23 -7.08
C SER A 13 -2.84 -6.92 -7.81
N GLU A 14 -3.99 -6.95 -7.12
CA GLU A 14 -5.30 -6.57 -7.66
C GLU A 14 -6.08 -5.67 -6.69
N LEU A 15 -6.84 -4.71 -7.22
CA LEU A 15 -7.81 -3.96 -6.43
C LEU A 15 -9.00 -4.84 -6.07
N ALA A 16 -9.63 -4.56 -4.92
CA ALA A 16 -10.89 -5.19 -4.56
C ALA A 16 -12.00 -4.76 -5.53
N ALA A 17 -13.01 -5.61 -5.68
CA ALA A 17 -14.21 -5.27 -6.43
C ALA A 17 -14.93 -4.06 -5.80
N MET A 18 -15.61 -3.26 -6.62
CA MET A 18 -16.37 -2.11 -6.11
C MET A 18 -17.44 -2.56 -5.09
N GLY A 19 -17.43 -1.94 -3.91
CA GLY A 19 -18.31 -2.30 -2.79
C GLY A 19 -17.92 -3.60 -2.06
N GLY A 20 -16.84 -4.26 -2.48
CA GLY A 20 -16.29 -5.43 -1.82
C GLY A 20 -15.47 -5.07 -0.58
N VAL A 21 -15.30 -6.05 0.31
CA VAL A 21 -14.36 -5.94 1.45
C VAL A 21 -12.96 -6.28 0.96
N GLY A 22 -11.97 -5.49 1.38
CA GLY A 22 -10.57 -5.74 1.07
C GLY A 22 -9.62 -5.13 2.08
N GLU A 23 -8.33 -5.26 1.81
CA GLU A 23 -7.26 -4.67 2.61
C GLU A 23 -7.05 -3.20 2.24
N LEU A 24 -6.75 -2.35 3.23
CA LEU A 24 -6.59 -0.91 3.00
C LEU A 24 -5.10 -0.57 2.82
N TYR A 25 -4.72 -0.10 1.64
CA TYR A 25 -3.39 0.48 1.39
C TYR A 25 -3.49 2.00 1.38
N ILE A 26 -2.52 2.66 2.02
CA ILE A 26 -2.46 4.12 2.11
C ILE A 26 -1.15 4.56 1.47
N GLU A 27 -1.17 5.66 0.73
CA GLU A 27 0.04 6.24 0.15
C GLU A 27 0.22 7.72 0.51
N GLY A 28 1.44 8.23 0.33
CA GLY A 28 1.78 9.64 0.46
C GLY A 28 2.43 10.01 1.80
N THR A 29 2.48 11.32 2.09
CA THR A 29 3.29 11.91 3.17
C THR A 29 2.82 11.58 4.59
N CYS A 30 1.66 10.94 4.74
CA CYS A 30 1.17 10.46 6.04
C CYS A 30 1.70 9.07 6.42
N LEU A 31 2.41 8.39 5.51
CA LEU A 31 3.06 7.13 5.86
C LEU A 31 4.19 7.38 6.86
N ALA A 32 4.33 6.47 7.82
CA ALA A 32 5.52 6.41 8.65
C ALA A 32 6.73 6.02 7.80
N ARG A 33 7.95 6.18 8.34
CA ARG A 33 9.17 5.69 7.67
C ARG A 33 9.33 4.17 7.76
N GLY A 34 8.60 3.52 8.65
CA GLY A 34 8.76 2.11 8.98
C GLY A 34 8.49 1.85 10.46
N TYR A 35 8.61 0.57 10.85
CA TYR A 35 8.59 0.16 12.24
C TYR A 35 9.97 0.38 12.87
N LEU A 36 10.01 0.96 14.08
CA LEU A 36 11.25 1.31 14.77
C LEU A 36 12.09 0.05 15.06
N GLY A 37 13.28 -0.03 14.44
CA GLY A 37 14.22 -1.14 14.65
C GLY A 37 13.76 -2.49 14.10
N ASN A 38 12.75 -2.51 13.22
CA ASN A 38 12.23 -3.73 12.63
C ASN A 38 12.11 -3.59 11.10
N ASP A 39 13.24 -3.83 10.43
CA ASP A 39 13.35 -3.69 8.97
C ASP A 39 12.54 -4.77 8.23
N GLU A 40 12.42 -5.97 8.80
CA GLU A 40 11.65 -7.08 8.20
C GLU A 40 10.16 -6.75 8.16
N ALA A 41 9.59 -6.29 9.28
CA ALA A 41 8.20 -5.85 9.33
C ALA A 41 7.96 -4.62 8.44
N THR A 42 8.96 -3.74 8.33
CA THR A 42 8.89 -2.58 7.44
C THR A 42 8.84 -3.02 5.99
N ALA A 43 9.75 -3.89 5.55
CA ALA A 43 9.77 -4.40 4.19
C ALA A 43 8.50 -5.19 3.84
N SER A 44 7.89 -5.88 4.81
CA SER A 44 6.65 -6.62 4.58
C SER A 44 5.40 -5.73 4.49
N ALA A 45 5.35 -4.60 5.22
CA ALA A 45 4.17 -3.74 5.27
C ALA A 45 4.22 -2.54 4.31
N PHE A 46 5.42 -2.11 3.92
CA PHE A 46 5.63 -0.97 3.02
C PHE A 46 5.92 -1.46 1.60
N ILE A 47 4.85 -1.57 0.82
CA ILE A 47 4.90 -2.09 -0.56
C ILE A 47 5.18 -0.94 -1.53
N VAL A 48 6.00 -1.22 -2.55
CA VAL A 48 6.39 -0.25 -3.57
C VAL A 48 5.76 -0.62 -4.91
N ASP A 49 5.09 0.34 -5.54
CA ASP A 49 4.55 0.27 -6.91
C ASP A 49 3.85 -1.06 -7.27
N PRO A 50 2.73 -1.40 -6.60
CA PRO A 50 1.96 -2.61 -6.94
C PRO A 50 1.39 -2.53 -8.36
N ALA A 51 1.11 -3.68 -8.98
CA ALA A 51 0.80 -3.77 -10.42
C ALA A 51 -0.44 -2.96 -10.89
N TRP A 52 -1.42 -2.76 -10.01
CA TRP A 52 -2.60 -1.92 -10.28
C TRP A 52 -2.33 -0.42 -10.09
N PHE A 53 -1.17 -0.06 -9.56
CA PHE A 53 -0.83 1.33 -9.31
C PHE A 53 -0.56 2.02 -10.64
N PRO A 54 -1.27 3.12 -10.96
CA PRO A 54 -1.15 3.80 -12.25
C PRO A 54 0.22 4.48 -12.48
N GLY A 55 1.17 4.36 -11.54
CA GLY A 55 2.48 4.98 -11.58
C GLY A 55 2.44 6.40 -11.03
N GLY A 56 3.32 6.70 -10.07
CA GLY A 56 3.29 7.99 -9.37
C GLY A 56 4.14 8.12 -8.12
N SER A 57 4.76 7.04 -7.62
CA SER A 57 5.66 7.10 -6.47
C SER A 57 6.95 7.78 -6.91
N LYS A 58 7.00 9.12 -6.83
CA LYS A 58 8.28 9.74 -6.51
C LYS A 58 8.61 9.23 -5.12
N ALA A 59 9.55 8.28 -5.05
CA ALA A 59 10.23 7.93 -3.83
C ALA A 59 10.66 9.24 -3.17
N TRP A 60 10.01 9.58 -2.08
CA TRP A 60 10.38 10.70 -1.23
C TRP A 60 11.56 10.27 -0.35
#